data_AF-A0A0C9Z1U1-F1
#
_entry.id   AF-A0A0C9Z1U1-F1
#
_cell.length_a   1.000
_cell.length_b   1.000
_cell.length_c   1.000
_cell.angle_alpha   90.00
_cell.angle_beta   90.00
_cell.angle_gamma   90.00
#
_symmetry.space_group_name_H-M   'P 1'
#
loop_
_entity.id
_entity.type
_entity.pdbx_description
1 polymer ?
#
loop_
_entity_poly.entity_id
_entity_poly.type
_entity_poly.pdbx_seq_one_letter_code
_entity_poly.pdbx_strand_id
1 'polypeptide(L)' 'ISFTADVWSTDKLNSYLVMMAHWIRHESGNAPCSSQLTMKAALIAFHYLPSSHMGEELAKAILHLIDRAEIPVDKVCF' A
#
# COMPACT_ATOMS: atom_id res chain seq x y z
N ILE A 1 -5.33 8.84 -3.42
CA ILE A 1 -4.82 7.66 -2.69
C ILE A 1 -3.43 7.40 -3.24
N SER A 2 -2.45 7.18 -2.39
CA SER A 2 -1.09 6.82 -2.77
C SER A 2 -0.65 5.61 -1.96
N PHE A 3 0.34 4.88 -2.47
CA PHE A 3 0.83 3.66 -1.84
C PHE A 3 2.29 3.86 -1.43
N THR A 4 2.66 3.28 -0.29
CA THR A 4 4.07 3.01 0.03
C THR A 4 4.28 1.52 0.01
N ALA A 5 5.43 1.09 -0.51
CA ALA A 5 5.88 -0.29 -0.50
C ALA A 5 7.24 -0.35 0.18
N ASP A 6 7.29 -0.97 1.35
CA ASP A 6 8.50 -1.14 2.14
C ASP A 6 9.00 -2.58 1.98
N VAL A 7 10.26 -2.75 1.59
CA VAL A 7 10.91 -4.06 1.45
C VAL A 7 12.07 -4.12 2.42
N TRP A 8 12.12 -5.20 3.20
CA TRP A 8 13.26 -5.47 4.08
C TRP A 8 13.50 -6.96 4.22
N SER A 9 14.70 -7.29 4.70
CA SER A 9 15.08 -8.65 5.07
C SER A 9 15.27 -8.74 6.57
N THR A 10 14.90 -9.88 7.14
CA THR A 10 15.24 -10.23 8.53
C THR A 10 16.69 -10.72 8.63
N ASP A 11 17.21 -10.83 9.85
CA ASP A 11 18.54 -11.40 10.12
C ASP A 11 18.70 -12.84 9.60
N LYS A 12 17.58 -13.54 9.36
CA LYS A 12 17.55 -14.89 8.79
C LYS A 12 17.47 -14.88 7.24
N LEU A 13 17.71 -13.74 6.61
CA LEU A 13 17.64 -13.51 5.16
C LEU A 13 16.25 -13.80 4.55
N ASN A 14 15.20 -13.81 5.38
CA ASN A 14 13.83 -13.86 4.89
C ASN A 14 13.38 -12.45 4.56
N SER A 15 12.90 -12.28 3.34
CA SER A 15 12.49 -10.99 2.81
C SER A 15 10.99 -10.81 2.85
N TYR A 16 10.56 -9.58 3.12
CA TYR A 16 9.17 -9.22 3.27
C TYR A 16 8.88 -7.92 2.53
N LEU A 17 7.64 -7.80 2.06
CA LEU A 17 7.07 -6.60 1.47
C LEU A 17 5.85 -6.21 2.30
N VAL A 18 5.78 -4.94 2.70
CA VAL A 18 4.54 -4.32 3.17
C VAL A 18 4.07 -3.28 2.19
N MET A 19 2.77 -3.25 1.94
CA MET A 19 2.12 -2.23 1.14
C MET A 19 1.05 -1.53 1.96
N MET A 20 1.15 -0.20 2.06
CA MET A 20 0.20 0.66 2.77
C MET A 20 -0.43 1.62 1.78
N ALA A 21 -1.75 1.77 1.83
CA ALA A 21 -2.45 2.84 1.14
C ALA A 21 -2.63 4.02 2.10
N HIS A 22 -2.49 5.25 1.59
CA HIS A 22 -2.76 6.45 2.35
C HIS A 22 -3.54 7.48 1.52
N TRP A 23 -4.41 8.23 2.19
CA TRP A 23 -5.23 9.26 1.55
C TRP A 23 -5.72 10.30 2.57
N ILE A 24 -6.06 11.47 2.08
CA ILE A 24 -6.67 12.52 2.88
C ILE A 24 -8.18 12.40 2.74
N ARG A 25 -8.90 12.36 3.86
CA ARG A 25 -10.37 12.37 3.91
C ARG A 25 -10.84 13.69 4.49
N HIS A 26 -11.84 14.30 3.86
CA HIS A 26 -12.59 15.40 4.45
C HIS A 26 -13.60 14.85 5.46
N GLU A 27 -13.51 15.28 6.71
CA GLU A 27 -14.48 14.96 7.75
C GLU A 27 -15.42 16.14 7.92
N SER A 28 -16.71 15.94 7.58
CA SER A 28 -17.73 16.93 7.90
C SER A 28 -18.13 16.76 9.37
N GLY A 29 -17.62 17.66 10.23
CA GLY A 29 -18.19 17.84 11.55
C GLY A 29 -19.58 18.47 11.45
N ASN A 30 -20.43 18.31 12.46
CA ASN A 30 -21.77 18.91 12.53
C ASN A 30 -21.74 20.46 12.69
N ALA A 31 -20.56 21.07 12.66
CA ALA A 31 -20.37 22.50 12.87
C ALA A 31 -20.12 23.22 11.52
N PRO A 32 -20.74 24.40 11.27
CA PRO A 32 -20.72 25.08 9.97
C PRO A 32 -19.33 25.50 9.45
N CYS A 33 -18.29 25.48 10.29
CA CYS A 33 -16.96 26.00 9.98
C CYS A 33 -15.79 25.05 10.28
N SER A 34 -16.04 23.77 10.63
CA SER A 34 -14.94 22.82 10.91
C SER A 34 -14.73 21.86 9.74
N SER A 35 -14.09 22.33 8.66
CA SER A 35 -13.57 21.44 7.62
C SER A 35 -12.26 20.82 8.11
N GLN A 36 -12.30 19.61 8.65
CA GLN A 36 -11.09 18.90 9.07
C GLN A 36 -10.64 17.95 7.96
N LEU A 37 -9.39 18.09 7.53
CA LEU A 37 -8.71 17.12 6.68
C LEU A 37 -7.97 16.14 7.57
N THR A 38 -8.31 14.87 7.47
CA THR A 38 -7.68 13.80 8.26
C THR A 38 -6.92 12.87 7.34
N MET A 39 -5.65 12.66 7.63
CA MET A 39 -4.83 11.63 6.99
C MET A 39 -5.33 10.25 7.42
N LYS A 40 -5.63 9.38 6.46
CA LYS A 40 -6.02 7.99 6.65
C LYS A 40 -4.96 7.09 6.04
N ALA A 41 -4.78 5.92 6.64
CA ALA A 41 -3.91 4.88 6.13
C ALA A 41 -4.55 3.51 6.36
N ALA A 42 -4.26 2.57 5.47
CA ALA A 42 -4.68 1.18 5.58
C ALA A 42 -3.56 0.25 5.15
N LEU A 43 -3.34 -0.82 5.92
CA LEU A 43 -2.47 -1.92 5.51
C LEU A 43 -3.18 -2.71 4.42
N ILE A 44 -2.58 -2.74 3.23
CA ILE A 44 -3.12 -3.49 2.09
C ILE A 44 -2.57 -4.90 2.09
N ALA A 45 -1.27 -5.04 2.31
CA ALA A 45 -0.61 -6.35 2.31
C ALA A 45 0.61 -6.39 3.22
N PHE A 46 0.81 -7.56 3.83
CA PHE A 46 2.07 -8.01 4.39
C PHE A 46 2.41 -9.35 3.73
N HIS A 47 3.47 -9.40 2.95
CA HIS A 47 3.77 -10.54 2.09
C HIS A 47 5.19 -11.02 2.29
N TYR A 48 5.36 -12.33 2.44
CA TYR A 48 6.67 -12.97 2.40
C TYR A 48 7.14 -13.03 0.95
N LEU A 49 8.36 -12.56 0.68
CA LEU A 49 8.95 -12.45 -0.64
C LEU A 49 10.15 -13.42 -0.75
N PRO A 50 9.93 -14.72 -1.02
CA PRO A 50 10.99 -15.72 -1.09
C PRO A 50 11.87 -15.62 -2.34
N SER A 51 11.53 -14.76 -3.29
CA SER A 51 12.14 -14.68 -4.62
C SER A 51 13.22 -13.61 -4.71
N SER A 52 13.88 -13.56 -5.87
CA SER A 52 14.88 -12.54 -6.21
C SER A 52 14.29 -11.13 -6.10
N HIS A 53 15.01 -10.20 -5.46
CA HIS A 53 14.64 -8.79 -5.32
C HIS A 53 14.79 -7.97 -6.61
N MET A 54 14.68 -8.63 -7.76
CA MET A 54 14.71 -7.94 -9.05
C MET A 54 13.42 -7.13 -9.22
N GLY A 55 13.54 -5.96 -9.86
CA GLY A 55 12.42 -5.05 -10.05
C GLY A 55 11.20 -5.72 -10.72
N GLU A 56 11.42 -6.67 -11.63
CA GLU A 56 10.35 -7.42 -12.29
C GLU A 56 9.56 -8.30 -11.31
N GLU A 57 10.24 -9.01 -10.41
CA GLU A 57 9.60 -9.88 -9.42
C GLU A 57 8.86 -9.07 -8.35
N LEU A 58 9.42 -7.92 -7.96
CA LEU A 58 8.74 -6.96 -7.10
C LEU A 58 7.48 -6.40 -7.76
N ALA A 59 7.56 -6.03 -9.05
CA ALA A 59 6.40 -5.54 -9.79
C ALA A 59 5.29 -6.61 -9.89
N LYS A 60 5.65 -7.86 -10.21
CA LYS A 60 4.70 -8.99 -10.23
C LYS A 60 4.03 -9.19 -8.86
N ALA A 61 4.82 -9.16 -7.79
CA ALA A 61 4.30 -9.30 -6.42
C ALA A 61 3.33 -8.15 -6.08
N ILE A 62 3.70 -6.90 -6.38
CA ILE A 62 2.86 -5.73 -6.12
C ILE A 62 1.54 -5.80 -6.92
N LEU A 63 1.60 -6.11 -8.21
CA LEU A 63 0.40 -6.26 -9.05
C LEU A 63 -0.53 -7.36 -8.53
N HIS A 64 0.03 -8.49 -8.11
CA HIS A 64 -0.75 -9.57 -7.50
C HIS A 64 -1.42 -9.16 -6.19
N LEU A 65 -0.75 -8.37 -5.36
CA LEU A 65 -1.31 -7.88 -4.09
C LEU A 65 -2.39 -6.81 -4.30
N ILE A 66 -2.26 -5.97 -5.30
CA ILE A 66 -3.27 -4.97 -5.71
C ILE A 66 -4.54 -5.68 -6.19
N ASP A 67 -4.40 -6.68 -7.07
CA ASP A 67 -5.51 -7.49 -7.56
C ASP A 67 -6.23 -8.22 -6.42
N ARG A 68 -5.47 -8.82 -5.49
CA ARG A 68 -6.03 -9.47 -4.29
C ARG A 68 -6.74 -8.53 -3.33
N ALA A 69 -6.37 -7.26 -3.32
CA ALA A 69 -7.04 -6.23 -2.54
C ALA A 69 -8.27 -5.65 -3.26
N GLU A 70 -8.63 -6.20 -4.43
CA GLU A 70 -9.72 -5.74 -5.30
C GLU A 70 -9.55 -4.28 -5.73
N ILE A 71 -8.30 -3.82 -5.81
CA ILE A 71 -7.96 -2.48 -6.30
C ILE A 71 -7.80 -2.58 -7.82
N PRO A 72 -8.60 -1.85 -8.63
CA PRO A 72 -8.51 -1.95 -10.08
C PRO A 72 -7.15 -1.52 -10.61
N VAL A 73 -6.42 -2.45 -11.25
CA VAL A 73 -5.06 -2.23 -11.75
C VAL A 73 -5.00 -1.13 -12.82
N ASP A 74 -6.05 -0.97 -13.63
CA ASP A 74 -6.16 0.09 -14.64
C ASP A 74 -6.29 1.51 -14.05
N LYS A 75 -6.49 1.61 -12.73
CA LYS A 75 -6.57 2.87 -11.97
C LYS A 75 -5.33 3.15 -11.13
N VAL A 76 -4.32 2.27 -11.15
CA VAL A 76 -3.06 2.45 -10.41
C VAL A 76 -1.98 2.92 -11.37
N CYS A 77 -1.28 3.99 -10.98
CA CYS A 77 -0.08 4.46 -11.68
C CYS A 77 1.17 3.90 -10.99
N PHE A 78 2.11 3.40 -11.78
CA PHE A 78 3.42 2.89 -11.35
C PHE A 78 4.54 3.80 -11.82
#